data_AF-A0A2T0KMZ9-F1
#
_entry.id   AF-A0A2T0KMZ9-F1
#
_cell.length_a   1.000
_cell.length_b   1.000
_cell.length_c   1.000
_cell.angle_alpha   90.00
_cell.angle_beta   90.00
_cell.angle_gamma   90.00
#
_symmetry.space_group_name_H-M   'P 1'
#
loop_
_entity.id
_entity.type
_entity.pdbx_description
1 polymer ?
#
loop_
_entity_poly.entity_id
_entity_poly.type
_entity_poly.pdbx_seq_one_letter_code
_entity_poly.pdbx_strand_id
1 'polypeptide(L)'
;MTEHAHKPQRIVVGISGASGASIGVRLLAALRRLGTHETHLIVSASGAVTAAQELGLTRSDLDSLADVVYNVRDIGAAVASGSFITAGMVIAPCSMKTLAGVANGFADNLLTRAADVMLKERRRLVLVARETPLNLAHLRNMTSVTEMGGIVMPPVPAFYAHPKTIEDVVDHTVGRILDLFAIEHREIARRWNGLADEFTERRSGVDE
;
A
#
# COMPACT_ATOMS: atom_id res chain seq x y z
N MET A 1 21.17 -21.01 24.14
CA MET A 1 20.48 -19.87 23.53
C MET A 1 20.08 -20.30 22.13
N THR A 2 18.85 -20.76 21.95
CA THR A 2 18.33 -21.19 20.66
C THR A 2 18.08 -19.97 19.80
N GLU A 3 18.89 -19.85 18.76
CA GLU A 3 18.75 -18.93 17.64
C GLU A 3 17.35 -19.14 17.05
N HIS A 4 16.38 -18.33 17.48
CA HIS A 4 15.08 -18.28 16.84
C HIS A 4 15.33 -17.65 15.48
N ALA A 5 15.47 -18.48 14.44
CA ALA A 5 15.45 -18.03 13.06
C ALA A 5 14.27 -17.05 12.92
N HIS A 6 14.58 -15.77 12.69
CA HIS A 6 13.57 -14.72 12.63
C HIS A 6 12.70 -15.02 11.42
N LYS A 7 11.52 -15.61 11.66
CA LYS A 7 10.59 -15.95 10.58
C LYS A 7 10.21 -14.64 9.90
N PRO A 8 10.31 -14.54 8.56
CA PRO A 8 9.99 -13.30 7.85
C PRO A 8 8.57 -12.87 8.21
N GLN A 9 8.41 -11.59 8.51
CA GLN A 9 7.09 -11.04 8.78
C GLN A 9 6.24 -11.11 7.52
N ARG A 10 4.93 -11.30 7.66
CA ARG A 10 4.03 -11.42 6.50
C ARG A 10 3.32 -10.12 6.23
N ILE A 11 3.20 -9.73 4.97
CA ILE A 11 2.43 -8.56 4.57
C ILE A 11 1.42 -8.93 3.49
N VAL A 12 0.17 -8.53 3.70
CA VAL A 12 -0.89 -8.71 2.71
C VAL A 12 -0.89 -7.51 1.77
N VAL A 13 -0.84 -7.75 0.47
CA VAL A 13 -0.92 -6.72 -0.56
C VAL A 13 -2.19 -6.95 -1.36
N GLY A 14 -3.07 -5.95 -1.36
CA GLY A 14 -4.30 -5.92 -2.13
C GLY A 14 -4.17 -5.01 -3.35
N ILE A 15 -4.63 -5.44 -4.51
CA ILE A 15 -4.77 -4.59 -5.70
C ILE A 15 -6.24 -4.55 -6.09
N SER A 16 -6.84 -3.35 -6.07
CA SER A 16 -8.25 -3.16 -6.44
C SER A 16 -8.39 -2.22 -7.65
N GLY A 17 -9.58 -2.17 -8.25
CA GLY A 17 -9.85 -1.41 -9.48
C GLY A 17 -10.00 0.10 -9.28
N ALA A 18 -8.96 0.75 -8.78
CA ALA A 18 -8.73 2.17 -8.98
C ALA A 18 -7.48 2.33 -9.84
N SER A 19 -7.38 3.44 -10.56
CA SER A 19 -6.19 3.72 -11.37
C SER A 19 -4.97 4.00 -10.48
N GLY A 20 -3.77 3.71 -10.99
CA GLY A 20 -2.52 3.72 -10.23
C GLY A 20 -2.06 2.31 -9.86
N ALA A 21 -2.32 1.30 -10.71
CA ALA A 21 -1.87 -0.08 -10.52
C ALA A 21 -0.34 -0.17 -10.34
N SER A 22 0.40 0.80 -10.89
CA SER A 22 1.85 0.93 -10.73
C SER A 22 2.29 0.99 -9.27
N ILE A 23 1.49 1.57 -8.37
CA ILE A 23 1.82 1.66 -6.94
C ILE A 23 1.86 0.28 -6.29
N GLY A 24 0.84 -0.56 -6.56
CA GLY A 24 0.78 -1.93 -6.03
C GLY A 24 1.89 -2.82 -6.61
N VAL A 25 2.11 -2.74 -7.92
CA VAL A 25 3.17 -3.47 -8.62
C VAL A 25 4.55 -3.07 -8.10
N ARG A 26 4.80 -1.77 -7.96
CA ARG A 26 6.08 -1.25 -7.47
C ARG A 26 6.32 -1.60 -6.00
N LEU A 27 5.28 -1.61 -5.18
CA LEU A 27 5.34 -2.07 -3.80
C LEU A 27 5.71 -3.55 -3.69
N LEU A 28 5.10 -4.43 -4.49
CA LEU A 28 5.48 -5.85 -4.54
C LEU A 28 6.94 -6.04 -4.97
N ALA A 29 7.36 -5.32 -6.01
CA ALA A 29 8.75 -5.35 -6.47
C ALA A 29 9.74 -4.88 -5.39
N ALA A 30 9.40 -3.82 -4.65
CA ALA A 30 10.20 -3.31 -3.53
C ALA A 30 10.30 -4.34 -2.39
N LEU A 31 9.17 -4.93 -1.97
CA LEU A 31 9.12 -5.94 -0.92
C LEU A 31 9.94 -7.19 -1.30
N ARG A 32 9.79 -7.67 -2.53
CA ARG A 32 10.61 -8.78 -3.06
C ARG A 32 12.10 -8.44 -3.07
N ARG A 33 12.47 -7.24 -3.54
CA ARG A 33 13.87 -6.79 -3.58
C ARG A 33 14.48 -6.71 -2.17
N LEU A 34 13.70 -6.31 -1.18
CA LEU A 34 14.14 -6.23 0.22
C LEU A 34 14.26 -7.61 0.85
N GLY A 35 13.41 -8.57 0.48
CA GLY A 35 13.48 -9.96 0.95
C GLY A 35 13.23 -10.14 2.45
N THR A 36 12.70 -9.12 3.13
CA THR A 36 12.45 -9.12 4.58
C THR A 36 11.07 -9.63 4.97
N HIS A 37 10.14 -9.70 4.01
CA HIS A 37 8.74 -10.06 4.24
C HIS A 37 8.25 -11.08 3.22
N GLU A 38 7.42 -12.03 3.68
CA GLU A 38 6.63 -12.91 2.82
C GLU A 38 5.35 -12.19 2.39
N THR A 39 5.16 -12.04 1.09
CA THR A 39 4.08 -11.27 0.48
C THR A 39 2.87 -12.15 0.14
N HIS A 40 1.70 -11.69 0.55
CA HIS A 40 0.41 -12.35 0.36
C HIS A 40 -0.50 -11.50 -0.52
N LEU A 41 -0.62 -11.84 -1.81
CA LEU A 41 -1.32 -11.05 -2.80
C LEU A 41 -2.80 -11.44 -2.94
N ILE A 42 -3.66 -10.43 -2.97
CA ILE A 42 -5.07 -10.55 -3.38
C ILE A 42 -5.36 -9.49 -4.45
N VAL A 43 -5.80 -9.91 -5.64
CA VAL A 43 -6.17 -9.00 -6.73
C VAL A 43 -7.65 -9.13 -7.04
N SER A 44 -8.39 -8.02 -6.99
CA SER A 44 -9.80 -8.00 -7.41
C SER A 44 -9.92 -8.12 -8.93
N ALA A 45 -11.08 -8.55 -9.43
CA ALA A 45 -11.31 -8.62 -10.87
C ALA A 45 -11.10 -7.26 -11.56
N SER A 46 -11.59 -6.18 -10.95
CA SER A 46 -11.37 -4.82 -11.47
C SER A 46 -9.92 -4.36 -11.35
N GLY A 47 -9.19 -4.77 -10.31
CA GLY A 47 -7.76 -4.48 -10.17
C GLY A 47 -6.92 -5.13 -11.27
N ALA A 48 -7.25 -6.37 -11.66
CA ALA A 48 -6.59 -7.04 -12.77
C ALA A 48 -6.86 -6.33 -14.12
N VAL A 49 -8.09 -5.88 -14.36
CA VAL A 49 -8.43 -5.09 -15.55
C VAL A 49 -7.66 -3.78 -15.60
N THR A 50 -7.57 -3.06 -14.47
CA THR A 50 -6.81 -1.81 -14.41
C THR A 50 -5.32 -2.03 -14.64
N ALA A 51 -4.72 -3.06 -14.05
CA ALA A 51 -3.30 -3.38 -14.29
C ALA A 51 -3.02 -3.73 -15.76
N ALA A 52 -3.91 -4.49 -16.41
CA ALA A 52 -3.79 -4.78 -17.83
C ALA A 52 -3.91 -3.52 -18.70
N GLN A 53 -4.86 -2.64 -18.38
CA GLN A 53 -5.09 -1.40 -19.13
C GLN A 53 -3.96 -0.39 -18.95
N GLU A 54 -3.44 -0.22 -17.73
CA GLU A 54 -2.44 0.81 -17.42
C GLU A 54 -1.01 0.38 -17.69
N LEU A 55 -0.71 -0.91 -17.50
CA LEU A 55 0.67 -1.43 -17.50
C LEU A 55 0.88 -2.57 -18.51
N GLY A 56 -0.16 -3.03 -19.21
CA GLY A 56 -0.07 -4.19 -20.09
C GLY A 56 0.17 -5.52 -19.36
N LEU A 57 0.01 -5.55 -18.03
CA LEU A 57 0.29 -6.73 -17.21
C LEU A 57 -0.90 -7.68 -17.19
N THR A 58 -0.63 -8.96 -17.42
CA THR A 58 -1.60 -10.05 -17.22
C THR A 58 -1.76 -10.38 -15.74
N ARG A 59 -2.75 -11.21 -15.43
CA ARG A 59 -2.90 -11.75 -14.08
C ARG A 59 -1.67 -12.57 -13.65
N SER A 60 -1.09 -13.35 -14.56
CA SER A 60 0.10 -14.15 -14.27
C SER A 60 1.31 -13.28 -13.94
N ASP A 61 1.46 -12.13 -14.60
CA ASP A 61 2.55 -11.21 -14.32
C ASP A 61 2.44 -10.67 -12.89
N LEU A 62 1.24 -10.26 -12.46
CA LEU A 62 0.99 -9.82 -11.09
C LEU A 62 1.25 -10.93 -10.07
N ASP A 63 0.73 -12.13 -10.34
CA ASP A 63 0.87 -13.29 -9.46
C ASP A 63 2.35 -13.64 -9.26
N SER A 64 3.16 -13.51 -10.31
CA SER A 64 4.60 -13.76 -10.28
C SER A 64 5.40 -12.80 -9.39
N LEU A 65 4.82 -11.68 -8.96
CA LEU A 65 5.49 -10.67 -8.12
C LEU A 65 5.40 -10.96 -6.62
N ALA A 66 4.53 -11.88 -6.20
CA ALA A 66 4.31 -12.21 -4.80
C ALA A 66 4.80 -13.63 -4.45
N ASP A 67 4.92 -13.92 -3.15
CA ASP A 67 5.31 -15.24 -2.64
C ASP A 67 4.10 -16.17 -2.55
N VAL A 68 2.94 -15.61 -2.14
CA VAL A 68 1.66 -16.33 -2.05
C VAL A 68 0.57 -15.52 -2.72
N VAL A 69 -0.25 -16.17 -3.54
CA VAL A 69 -1.37 -15.54 -4.24
C VAL A 69 -2.67 -16.22 -3.83
N TYR A 70 -3.69 -15.42 -3.54
CA TYR A 70 -5.03 -15.92 -3.23
C TYR A 70 -6.04 -15.52 -4.30
N ASN A 71 -7.00 -16.41 -4.53
CA ASN A 71 -8.19 -16.08 -5.28
C ASN A 71 -9.08 -15.16 -4.43
N VAL A 72 -9.51 -14.02 -4.99
CA VAL A 72 -10.37 -13.05 -4.27
C VAL A 72 -11.71 -13.64 -3.82
N ARG A 73 -12.16 -14.76 -4.42
CA ARG A 73 -13.38 -15.47 -4.03
C ARG A 73 -13.15 -16.52 -2.95
N ASP A 74 -11.90 -16.84 -2.61
CA ASP A 74 -11.58 -17.85 -1.61
C ASP A 74 -11.65 -17.27 -0.20
N ILE A 75 -12.87 -17.16 0.34
CA ILE A 75 -13.11 -16.67 1.71
C ILE A 75 -12.59 -17.64 2.80
N GLY A 76 -12.12 -18.84 2.43
CA GLY A 76 -11.51 -19.81 3.34
C GLY A 76 -9.98 -19.71 3.42
N ALA A 77 -9.36 -18.82 2.64
CA ALA A 77 -7.91 -18.64 2.62
C ALA A 77 -7.33 -18.19 3.98
N ALA A 78 -6.04 -18.44 4.19
CA ALA A 78 -5.36 -18.15 5.46
C ALA A 78 -5.55 -16.69 5.94
N VAL A 79 -5.47 -15.72 5.03
CA VAL A 79 -5.65 -14.29 5.31
C VAL A 79 -7.07 -13.88 5.70
N ALA A 80 -8.06 -14.79 5.62
CA ALA A 80 -9.42 -14.56 6.12
C ALA A 80 -9.56 -14.80 7.64
N SER A 81 -8.51 -15.29 8.31
CA SER A 81 -8.50 -15.59 9.75
C SER A 81 -7.51 -14.72 10.51
N GLY A 82 -7.91 -14.25 11.69
CA GLY A 82 -7.03 -13.52 12.61
C GLY A 82 -5.93 -14.39 13.23
N SER A 83 -6.12 -15.72 13.30
CA SER A 83 -5.08 -16.63 13.79
C SER A 83 -3.88 -16.73 12.84
N PHE A 84 -4.05 -16.34 11.58
CA PHE A 84 -2.94 -16.18 10.64
C PHE A 84 -2.25 -14.84 10.87
N ILE A 85 -1.09 -14.85 11.53
CA ILE A 85 -0.39 -13.62 11.93
C ILE A 85 0.32 -12.97 10.74
N THR A 86 -0.01 -11.69 10.53
CA THR A 86 0.60 -10.77 9.56
C THR A 86 1.03 -9.49 10.27
N ALA A 87 2.04 -8.79 9.72
CA ALA A 87 2.44 -7.45 10.14
C ALA A 87 1.37 -6.40 9.79
N GLY A 88 0.57 -6.68 8.76
CA GLY A 88 -0.60 -5.91 8.38
C GLY A 88 -0.95 -6.10 6.91
N MET A 89 -1.70 -5.14 6.37
CA MET A 89 -2.19 -5.15 5.00
C MET A 89 -2.13 -3.76 4.37
N VAL A 90 -1.85 -3.73 3.07
CA VAL A 90 -1.96 -2.55 2.23
C VAL A 90 -2.82 -2.85 1.02
N ILE A 91 -3.77 -1.97 0.68
CA ILE A 91 -4.52 -2.03 -0.58
C ILE A 91 -4.05 -0.88 -1.47
N ALA A 92 -3.30 -1.20 -2.52
CA ALA A 92 -2.65 -0.24 -3.41
C ALA A 92 -2.84 -0.62 -4.89
N PRO A 93 -3.63 0.14 -5.66
CA PRO A 93 -4.55 1.20 -5.23
C PRO A 93 -5.83 0.64 -4.57
N CYS A 94 -6.49 1.47 -3.76
CA CYS A 94 -7.77 1.20 -3.13
C CYS A 94 -8.89 2.00 -3.82
N SER A 95 -9.83 1.30 -4.45
CA SER A 95 -11.02 1.88 -5.07
C SER A 95 -12.02 2.35 -4.03
N MET A 96 -12.86 3.34 -4.37
CA MET A 96 -13.92 3.81 -3.47
C MET A 96 -14.93 2.70 -3.13
N LYS A 97 -15.15 1.74 -4.04
CA LYS A 97 -15.97 0.54 -3.76
C LYS A 97 -15.33 -0.34 -2.68
N THR A 98 -14.03 -0.63 -2.81
CA THR A 98 -13.30 -1.43 -1.82
C THR A 98 -13.25 -0.70 -0.48
N LEU A 99 -12.95 0.59 -0.48
CA LEU A 99 -12.98 1.45 0.70
C LEU A 99 -14.35 1.38 1.40
N ALA A 100 -15.45 1.52 0.66
CA ALA A 100 -16.80 1.40 1.21
C ALA A 100 -17.05 0.02 1.83
N GLY A 101 -16.61 -1.06 1.18
CA GLY A 101 -16.73 -2.42 1.70
C GLY A 101 -15.97 -2.64 3.01
N VAL A 102 -14.79 -2.02 3.14
CA VAL A 102 -14.02 -2.03 4.40
C VAL A 102 -14.69 -1.17 5.46
N ALA A 103 -15.09 0.07 5.12
CA ALA A 103 -15.70 1.02 6.05
C ALA A 103 -16.98 0.49 6.69
N ASN A 104 -17.76 -0.30 5.95
CA ASN A 104 -19.04 -0.85 6.37
C ASN A 104 -18.98 -2.34 6.78
N GLY A 105 -17.78 -2.93 6.81
CA GLY A 105 -17.60 -4.31 7.28
C GLY A 105 -18.30 -5.38 6.43
N PHE A 106 -18.48 -5.16 5.12
CA PHE A 106 -19.23 -6.10 4.28
C PHE A 106 -18.56 -7.47 4.16
N ALA A 107 -17.22 -7.50 4.11
CA ALA A 107 -16.43 -8.73 4.01
C ALA A 107 -16.94 -9.73 2.95
N ASP A 108 -17.48 -9.22 1.85
CA ASP A 108 -18.17 -9.95 0.77
C ASP A 108 -17.23 -10.71 -0.19
N ASN A 109 -15.92 -10.50 -0.05
CA ASN A 109 -14.87 -11.20 -0.76
C ASN A 109 -13.59 -11.23 0.09
N LEU A 110 -12.58 -11.99 -0.34
CA LEU A 110 -11.35 -12.16 0.44
C LEU A 110 -10.58 -10.85 0.67
N LEU A 111 -10.61 -9.91 -0.28
CA LEU A 111 -9.89 -8.64 -0.16
C LEU A 111 -10.49 -7.77 0.98
N THR A 112 -11.81 -7.62 1.00
CA THR A 112 -12.52 -6.88 2.06
C THR A 112 -12.50 -7.65 3.38
N ARG A 113 -12.55 -8.99 3.34
CA ARG A 113 -12.43 -9.84 4.54
C ARG A 113 -11.06 -9.77 5.20
N ALA A 114 -9.97 -9.81 4.43
CA ALA A 114 -8.62 -9.68 4.98
C ALA A 114 -8.39 -8.30 5.62
N ALA A 115 -8.96 -7.24 5.04
CA ALA A 115 -8.93 -5.90 5.63
C ALA A 115 -9.74 -5.82 6.94
N ASP A 116 -10.92 -6.43 7.00
CA ASP A 116 -11.72 -6.58 8.22
C ASP A 116 -10.93 -7.32 9.33
N VAL A 117 -10.20 -8.37 8.96
CA VAL A 117 -9.28 -9.06 9.89
C VAL A 117 -8.21 -8.11 10.44
N MET A 118 -7.63 -7.22 9.62
CA MET A 118 -6.65 -6.26 10.13
C MET A 118 -7.26 -5.34 11.19
N LEU A 119 -8.45 -4.80 10.93
CA LEU A 119 -9.12 -3.89 11.86
C LEU A 119 -9.47 -4.58 13.18
N LYS A 120 -10.09 -5.77 13.14
CA LYS A 120 -10.52 -6.47 14.35
C LYS A 120 -9.35 -6.99 15.21
N GLU A 121 -8.24 -7.36 14.58
CA GLU A 121 -7.01 -7.81 15.26
C GLU A 121 -6.08 -6.65 15.66
N ARG A 122 -6.50 -5.39 15.42
CA ARG A 122 -5.71 -4.18 15.68
C ARG A 122 -4.34 -4.21 14.98
N ARG A 123 -4.32 -4.73 13.75
CA ARG A 123 -3.14 -4.73 12.87
C ARG A 123 -3.22 -3.56 11.90
N ARG A 124 -2.06 -3.19 11.37
CA ARG A 124 -1.96 -2.07 10.43
C ARG A 124 -2.71 -2.39 9.14
N LEU A 125 -3.63 -1.49 8.76
CA LEU A 125 -4.31 -1.49 7.48
C LEU A 125 -4.04 -0.15 6.79
N VAL A 126 -3.44 -0.18 5.61
CA VAL A 126 -3.21 1.02 4.77
C VAL A 126 -4.06 0.93 3.52
N LEU A 127 -4.91 1.94 3.29
CA LEU A 127 -5.74 2.05 2.10
C LEU A 127 -5.24 3.21 1.24
N VAL A 128 -4.66 2.88 0.07
CA VAL A 128 -4.18 3.88 -0.89
C VAL A 128 -5.37 4.38 -1.72
N ALA A 129 -6.23 5.15 -1.08
CA ALA A 129 -7.51 5.56 -1.64
C ALA A 129 -7.31 6.55 -2.79
N ARG A 130 -7.66 6.14 -4.02
CA ARG A 130 -7.42 6.95 -5.23
C ARG A 130 -8.74 7.29 -5.89
N GLU A 131 -9.14 8.55 -5.78
CA GLU A 131 -10.29 9.14 -6.47
C GLU A 131 -10.21 10.67 -6.48
N THR A 132 -10.76 11.32 -7.52
CA THR A 132 -10.99 12.77 -7.55
C THR A 132 -11.99 13.15 -8.65
N PRO A 133 -12.94 14.08 -8.40
CA PRO A 133 -13.26 14.70 -7.10
C PRO A 133 -13.95 13.72 -6.15
N LEU A 134 -13.99 14.08 -4.86
CA LEU A 134 -14.61 13.25 -3.83
C LEU A 134 -16.06 13.68 -3.59
N ASN A 135 -16.95 12.70 -3.49
CA ASN A 135 -18.30 12.92 -2.97
C ASN A 135 -18.35 12.68 -1.45
N LEU A 136 -19.50 13.00 -0.83
CA LEU A 136 -19.69 12.85 0.62
C LEU A 136 -19.56 11.40 1.10
N ALA A 137 -19.96 10.42 0.30
CA ALA A 137 -19.84 9.00 0.67
C ALA A 137 -18.37 8.58 0.77
N HIS A 138 -17.52 9.04 -0.16
CA HIS A 138 -16.07 8.79 -0.10
C HIS A 138 -15.48 9.37 1.19
N LEU A 139 -15.79 10.62 1.51
CA LEU A 139 -15.30 11.29 2.71
C LEU A 139 -15.74 10.57 3.99
N ARG A 140 -17.03 10.25 4.12
CA ARG A 140 -17.55 9.51 5.29
C ARG A 140 -16.90 8.14 5.45
N ASN A 141 -16.73 7.39 4.36
CA ASN A 141 -16.07 6.09 4.42
C ASN A 141 -14.58 6.21 4.81
N MET A 142 -13.87 7.23 4.29
CA MET A 142 -12.49 7.50 4.71
C MET A 142 -12.40 7.86 6.20
N THR A 143 -13.34 8.67 6.70
CA THR A 143 -13.45 8.99 8.13
C THR A 143 -13.69 7.73 8.95
N SER A 144 -14.68 6.91 8.61
CA SER A 144 -15.01 5.69 9.34
C SER A 144 -13.84 4.71 9.42
N VAL A 145 -13.12 4.47 8.32
CA VAL A 145 -11.92 3.61 8.36
C VAL A 145 -10.83 4.19 9.26
N THR A 146 -10.63 5.50 9.21
CA THR A 146 -9.64 6.19 10.06
C THR A 146 -10.00 6.06 11.53
N GLU A 147 -11.28 6.25 11.90
CA GLU A 147 -11.78 6.09 13.27
C GLU A 147 -11.66 4.65 13.78
N MET A 148 -11.75 3.65 12.89
CA MET A 148 -11.51 2.24 13.24
C MET A 148 -10.02 1.89 13.43
N GLY A 149 -9.11 2.81 13.10
CA GLY A 149 -7.65 2.64 13.20
C GLY A 149 -6.95 2.23 11.90
N GLY A 150 -7.68 2.21 10.77
CA GLY A 150 -7.07 2.10 9.45
C GLY A 150 -6.41 3.42 9.02
N ILE A 151 -5.49 3.34 8.07
CA ILE A 151 -4.76 4.50 7.55
C ILE A 151 -5.24 4.74 6.13
N VAL A 152 -5.91 5.87 5.90
CA VAL A 152 -6.25 6.34 4.56
C VAL A 152 -5.07 7.19 4.05
N MET A 153 -4.38 6.69 3.03
CA MET A 153 -3.18 7.32 2.46
C MET A 153 -3.37 7.54 0.95
N PRO A 154 -4.07 8.61 0.51
CA PRO A 154 -4.22 8.88 -0.90
C PRO A 154 -2.85 9.10 -1.57
N PRO A 155 -2.65 8.68 -2.82
CA PRO A 155 -1.36 8.80 -3.52
C PRO A 155 -1.16 10.23 -4.05
N VAL A 156 -0.91 11.18 -3.14
CA VAL A 156 -0.68 12.59 -3.44
C VAL A 156 0.83 12.84 -3.63
N PRO A 157 1.29 13.32 -4.80
CA PRO A 157 2.72 13.53 -5.08
C PRO A 157 3.41 14.51 -4.12
N ALA A 158 4.62 14.17 -3.71
CA ALA A 158 5.50 15.03 -2.92
C ALA A 158 6.42 15.87 -3.81
N PHE A 159 5.97 17.04 -4.26
CA PHE A 159 6.77 17.88 -5.17
C PHE A 159 8.01 18.52 -4.52
N TYR A 160 8.09 18.57 -3.20
CA TYR A 160 9.32 18.98 -2.50
C TYR A 160 10.50 18.02 -2.77
N ALA A 161 10.22 16.79 -3.21
CA ALA A 161 11.26 15.85 -3.63
C ALA A 161 11.81 16.15 -5.05
N HIS A 162 11.26 17.15 -5.74
CA HIS A 162 11.62 17.52 -7.12
C HIS A 162 11.70 16.32 -8.09
N PRO A 163 10.65 15.48 -8.17
CA PRO A 163 10.65 14.29 -9.01
C PRO A 163 10.93 14.66 -10.48
N LYS A 164 11.69 13.80 -11.16
CA LYS A 164 12.04 13.95 -12.59
C LYS A 164 11.25 13.01 -13.47
N THR A 165 10.74 11.93 -12.90
CA THR A 165 10.00 10.88 -13.59
C THR A 165 8.69 10.57 -12.88
N ILE A 166 7.78 9.86 -13.56
CA ILE A 166 6.56 9.35 -12.93
C ILE A 166 6.93 8.28 -11.89
N GLU A 167 7.97 7.50 -12.17
CA GLU A 167 8.54 6.50 -11.29
C GLU A 167 8.98 7.11 -9.96
N ASP A 168 9.59 8.30 -9.96
CA ASP A 168 9.96 9.00 -8.71
C ASP A 168 8.74 9.33 -7.84
N VAL A 169 7.61 9.70 -8.46
CA VAL A 169 6.35 9.98 -7.76
C VAL A 169 5.75 8.71 -7.15
N VAL A 170 5.78 7.61 -7.92
CA VAL A 170 5.33 6.29 -7.46
C VAL A 170 6.23 5.79 -6.33
N ASP A 171 7.55 5.87 -6.49
CA ASP A 171 8.54 5.44 -5.49
C ASP A 171 8.39 6.22 -4.20
N HIS A 172 8.17 7.53 -4.25
CA HIS A 172 7.91 8.30 -3.03
C HIS A 172 6.65 7.79 -2.30
N THR A 173 5.58 7.49 -3.04
CA THR A 173 4.34 6.93 -2.45
C THR A 173 4.60 5.55 -1.84
N VAL A 174 5.29 4.66 -2.55
CA VAL A 174 5.67 3.32 -2.07
C VAL A 174 6.55 3.41 -0.83
N GLY A 175 7.53 4.31 -0.82
CA GLY A 175 8.38 4.53 0.33
C GLY A 175 7.60 4.98 1.56
N ARG A 176 6.66 5.91 1.39
CA ARG A 176 5.76 6.32 2.47
C ARG A 176 4.88 5.17 2.99
N ILE A 177 4.49 4.22 2.14
CA ILE A 177 3.82 2.99 2.58
C ILE A 177 4.78 2.14 3.42
N LEU A 178 5.99 1.88 2.93
CA LEU A 178 7.01 1.08 3.64
C LEU A 178 7.36 1.69 5.01
N ASP A 179 7.44 3.02 5.10
CA ASP A 179 7.61 3.75 6.35
C ASP A 179 6.50 3.49 7.36
N LEU A 180 5.24 3.43 6.92
CA LEU A 180 4.12 3.09 7.79
C LEU A 180 4.31 1.69 8.38
N PHE A 181 4.95 0.77 7.67
CA PHE A 181 5.29 -0.56 8.16
C PHE A 181 6.63 -0.64 8.90
N ALA A 182 7.35 0.47 9.07
CA ALA A 182 8.70 0.53 9.62
C ALA A 182 9.69 -0.39 8.87
N ILE A 183 9.54 -0.47 7.55
CA ILE A 183 10.42 -1.26 6.67
C ILE A 183 11.51 -0.34 6.12
N GLU A 184 12.77 -0.65 6.41
CA GLU A 184 13.91 0.07 5.83
C GLU A 184 13.97 -0.11 4.31
N HIS A 185 14.15 1.00 3.58
CA HIS A 185 13.94 1.03 2.14
C HIS A 185 14.70 2.20 1.47
N ARG A 186 14.76 2.23 0.13
CA ARG A 186 15.54 3.23 -0.65
C ARG A 186 14.71 4.07 -1.64
N GLU A 187 13.41 3.78 -1.74
CA GLU A 187 12.44 4.42 -2.61
C GLU A 187 12.29 5.93 -2.31
N ILE A 188 12.54 6.35 -1.07
CA ILE A 188 12.73 7.76 -0.74
C ILE A 188 14.24 8.02 -0.66
N ALA A 189 14.81 8.51 -1.76
CA ALA A 189 16.25 8.73 -1.88
C ALA A 189 16.79 9.77 -0.90
N ARG A 190 16.00 10.82 -0.61
CA ARG A 190 16.36 11.90 0.32
C ARG A 190 15.26 12.07 1.35
N ARG A 191 15.57 11.73 2.60
CA ARG A 191 14.69 12.00 3.75
C ARG A 191 14.68 13.50 4.02
N TRP A 192 13.53 14.02 4.40
CA TRP A 192 13.39 15.43 4.77
C TRP A 192 14.09 15.71 6.11
N ASN A 193 15.10 16.58 6.11
CA ASN A 193 15.86 16.97 7.31
C ASN A 193 15.55 18.39 7.80
N GLY A 194 14.53 19.05 7.22
CA GLY A 194 14.22 20.46 7.48
C GLY A 194 14.96 21.42 6.54
N LEU A 195 14.61 22.71 6.62
CA LEU A 195 15.09 23.76 5.71
C LEU A 195 16.31 24.53 6.24
N ALA A 196 16.79 24.20 7.44
CA ALA A 196 17.88 24.94 8.09
C ALA A 196 19.14 24.95 7.22
N ASP A 197 19.46 23.81 6.60
CA ASP A 197 20.64 23.67 5.75
C ASP A 197 20.47 24.43 4.41
N GLU A 198 19.28 24.35 3.78
CA GLU A 198 18.99 25.00 2.49
C GLU A 198 19.03 26.54 2.55
N PHE A 199 18.57 27.14 3.65
CA PHE A 199 18.63 28.60 3.82
C PHE A 199 19.99 29.11 4.31
N THR A 200 20.81 28.23 4.91
CA THR A 200 22.18 28.59 5.31
C THR A 200 23.07 28.69 4.08
N GLU A 201 22.99 27.73 3.16
CA GLU A 201 23.75 27.74 1.89
C GLU A 201 23.38 28.93 0.98
N ARG A 202 22.10 29.31 0.91
CA ARG A 202 21.67 30.49 0.14
C ARG A 202 22.13 31.81 0.73
N ARG A 203 22.31 31.91 2.05
CA ARG A 203 22.81 33.13 2.69
C ARG A 203 24.33 33.30 2.51
N SER A 204 25.08 32.20 2.43
CA SER A 204 26.52 32.24 2.13
C SER A 204 26.87 32.52 0.67
N GLY A 205 25.88 32.52 -0.25
CA GLY A 205 26.06 32.77 -1.68
C GLY A 205 25.51 34.12 -2.16
N VAL A 206 25.27 35.09 -1.26
CA VAL A 206 24.77 36.44 -1.60
C VAL A 206 25.87 37.52 -1.51
N ASP A 207 27.11 37.15 -1.19
CA ASP A 207 28.28 38.04 -1.28
C ASP A 207 29.19 37.60 -2.45
N GLU A 208 28.77 37.83 -3.69
CA GLU A 208 29.65 38.04 -4.87
C GLU A 208 28.92 38.75 -6.02
#